data_AF-A0A532DIX6-F1
#
_entry.id   AF-A0A532DIX6-F1
#
_cell.length_a   1.000
_cell.length_b   1.000
_cell.length_c   1.000
_cell.angle_alpha   90.00
_cell.angle_beta   90.00
_cell.angle_gamma   90.00
#
_symmetry.space_group_name_H-M   'P 1'
#
loop_
_entity.id
_entity.type
_entity.pdbx_description
1 polymer ?
#
loop_
_entity_poly.entity_id
_entity_poly.type
_entity_poly.pdbx_seq_one_letter_code
_entity_poly.pdbx_strand_id
1 'polypeptide(L)' 'MRPVVPFERIAPYLPEADILIGAIDPDDVPFVALALAEEHDGIWSNDRAFERLPGIQCWTTTRLKTHLRF' A
#
# COMPACT_ATOMS: atom_id res chain seq x y z
N MET A 1 16.89 -4.54 -6.16
CA MET A 1 15.44 -4.50 -6.45
C MET A 1 14.97 -5.95 -6.53
N ARG A 2 14.10 -6.42 -5.62
CA ARG A 2 13.35 -7.67 -5.84
C ARG A 2 12.06 -7.27 -6.56
N PRO A 3 11.94 -7.48 -7.88
CA PRO A 3 10.79 -6.99 -8.65
C PRO A 3 9.48 -7.74 -8.33
N VAL A 4 9.54 -8.83 -7.55
CA VAL A 4 8.39 -9.65 -7.19
C VAL A 4 8.58 -10.13 -5.74
N VAL A 5 7.54 -9.96 -4.93
CA VAL A 5 7.46 -10.51 -3.58
C VAL A 5 6.63 -11.80 -3.63
N PRO A 6 7.15 -12.95 -3.14
CA PRO A 6 6.39 -14.19 -3.09
C PRO A 6 5.11 -14.03 -2.26
N PHE A 7 4.04 -14.70 -2.69
CA PHE A 7 2.74 -14.63 -2.02
C PHE A 7 2.83 -15.04 -0.55
N GLU A 8 3.67 -16.03 -0.24
CA GLU A 8 3.87 -16.56 1.11
C GLU A 8 4.39 -15.50 2.09
N ARG A 9 5.05 -14.44 1.59
CA ARG A 9 5.52 -13.34 2.43
C ARG A 9 4.40 -12.37 2.81
N ILE A 10 3.40 -12.20 1.94
CA ILE A 10 2.27 -11.28 2.20
C ILE A 10 1.05 -12.00 2.77
N ALA A 11 0.92 -13.31 2.55
CA ALA A 11 -0.23 -14.10 2.98
C ALA A 11 -0.60 -13.95 4.47
N PRO A 12 0.36 -13.87 5.42
CA PRO A 12 0.04 -13.63 6.84
C PRO A 12 -0.65 -12.29 7.11
N TYR A 13 -0.49 -11.31 6.23
CA TYR A 13 -0.98 -9.94 6.39
C TYR A 13 -2.29 -9.67 5.64
N LEU A 14 -2.75 -10.61 4.79
CA LEU A 14 -4.00 -10.46 4.03
C LEU A 14 -5.24 -10.21 4.92
N PRO A 15 -5.43 -10.88 6.08
CA PRO A 15 -6.59 -10.59 6.93
C PRO A 15 -6.60 -9.17 7.49
N GLU A 16 -5.43 -8.65 7.89
CA GLU A 16 -5.31 -7.28 8.38
C GLU A 16 -5.53 -6.27 7.25
N ALA A 17 -4.95 -6.52 6.08
CA ALA A 17 -5.17 -5.69 4.90
C ALA A 17 -6.64 -5.64 4.48
N ASP A 18 -7.35 -6.78 4.52
CA ASP A 18 -8.79 -6.86 4.22
C ASP A 18 -9.63 -6.00 5.18
N ILE A 19 -9.30 -5.99 6.47
CA ILE A 19 -9.94 -5.10 7.45
C ILE A 19 -9.72 -3.62 7.10
N LEU A 20 -8.53 -3.27 6.58
CA LEU A 20 -8.16 -1.87 6.32
C LEU A 20 -8.76 -1.33 5.01
N ILE A 21 -8.83 -2.14 3.94
CA ILE A 21 -9.25 -1.66 2.62
C ILE A 21 -10.31 -2.52 1.92
N GLY A 22 -10.52 -3.77 2.32
CA GLY A 22 -11.34 -4.72 1.55
C GLY A 22 -12.80 -4.28 1.36
N ALA A 23 -13.37 -3.55 2.32
CA ALA A 23 -14.72 -2.98 2.20
C ALA A 23 -14.81 -1.76 1.26
N ILE A 24 -13.68 -1.11 0.96
CA ILE A 24 -13.56 0.02 0.04
C ILE A 24 -13.25 -0.53 -1.36
N ASP A 25 -12.19 -1.32 -1.47
CA ASP A 25 -11.77 -2.01 -2.68
C ASP A 25 -11.07 -3.35 -2.34
N PRO A 26 -11.70 -4.50 -2.62
CA PRO A 26 -11.11 -5.81 -2.34
C PRO A 26 -9.92 -6.14 -3.25
N ASP A 27 -9.81 -5.52 -4.43
CA ASP A 27 -8.69 -5.75 -5.35
C ASP A 27 -7.40 -5.06 -4.84
N ASP A 28 -7.53 -4.11 -3.90
CA ASP A 28 -6.41 -3.39 -3.29
C ASP A 28 -5.77 -4.11 -2.08
N VAL A 29 -6.42 -5.16 -1.56
CA VAL A 29 -5.96 -5.92 -0.39
C VAL A 29 -4.51 -6.43 -0.54
N PRO A 30 -4.06 -6.98 -1.67
CA PRO A 30 -2.67 -7.43 -1.83
C PRO A 30 -1.63 -6.31 -1.72
N PHE A 31 -1.96 -5.08 -2.11
CA PHE A 31 -1.03 -3.94 -2.02
C PHE A 31 -0.88 -3.45 -0.58
N VAL A 32 -1.97 -3.45 0.18
CA VAL A 32 -1.93 -3.14 1.62
C VAL A 32 -1.23 -4.26 2.39
N ALA A 33 -1.45 -5.53 2.04
CA ALA A 33 -0.73 -6.65 2.67
C ALA A 33 0.78 -6.59 2.39
N LEU A 34 1.17 -6.19 1.17
CA LEU A 34 2.57 -5.95 0.83
C LEU A 34 3.18 -4.82 1.65
N ALA A 35 2.43 -3.73 1.85
CA ALA A 35 2.85 -2.62 2.69
C ALA A 35 3.07 -3.07 4.14
N LEU A 36 2.14 -3.83 4.72
CA LEU A 36 2.30 -4.37 6.07
C LEU A 36 3.49 -5.35 6.22
N ALA A 37 3.86 -6.06 5.15
CA ALA A 37 4.88 -7.11 5.18
C ALA A 37 6.34 -6.61 5.03
N GLU A 38 6.56 -5.40 4.53
CA GLU A 38 7.89 -4.88 4.20
C GLU A 38 8.10 -3.47 4.76
N GLU A 39 9.36 -3.12 5.03
CA GLU A 39 9.72 -1.73 5.33
C GLU A 39 9.55 -0.85 4.08
N HIS A 40 8.83 0.27 4.23
CA HIS A 40 8.56 1.20 3.13
C HIS A 40 8.28 2.62 3.63
N ASP A 41 8.38 3.60 2.73
CA ASP A 41 7.94 4.99 2.99
C ASP A 41 6.44 5.22 2.75
N GLY A 42 5.75 4.24 2.15
CA GLY A 42 4.32 4.29 1.87
C GLY A 42 3.93 3.68 0.52
N ILE A 43 2.64 3.75 0.19
CA ILE A 43 2.10 3.35 -1.10
C ILE A 43 2.08 4.56 -2.04
N TRP A 44 2.58 4.40 -3.26
CA TRP A 44 2.40 5.41 -4.30
C TRP A 44 1.18 5.08 -5.15
N SER A 45 0.13 5.89 -5.03
CA SER A 45 -1.08 5.79 -5.85
C SER A 45 -1.78 7.14 -5.95
N ASN A 46 -2.51 7.36 -7.04
CA ASN A 46 -3.47 8.47 -7.13
C ASN A 46 -4.90 8.01 -6.83
N ASP A 47 -5.09 6.73 -6.51
CA ASP A 47 -6.37 6.21 -6.05
C ASP A 47 -6.66 6.71 -4.62
N ARG A 48 -7.86 7.26 -4.45
CA ARG A 48 -8.31 7.83 -3.19
C ARG A 48 -8.63 6.77 -2.15
N ALA A 49 -8.83 5.50 -2.55
CA ALA A 49 -9.03 4.39 -1.62
C ALA A 49 -7.90 4.29 -0.58
N PHE A 50 -6.66 4.61 -0.99
CA PHE A 50 -5.48 4.56 -0.13
C PHE A 50 -5.27 5.79 0.78
N GLU A 51 -5.99 6.90 0.57
CA GLU A 51 -5.73 8.17 1.30
C GLU A 51 -5.99 8.08 2.81
N ARG A 52 -6.76 7.08 3.25
CA ARG A 52 -7.26 6.98 4.64
C ARG A 52 -6.75 5.75 5.39
N LEU A 53 -5.73 5.06 4.87
CA LEU A 53 -5.19 3.87 5.51
C LEU A 53 -4.49 4.23 6.83
N PRO A 54 -4.94 3.71 7.98
CA PRO A 54 -4.26 3.88 9.25
C PRO A 54 -2.82 3.34 9.19
N GLY A 55 -1.84 4.14 9.57
CA GLY A 55 -0.44 3.70 9.68
C GLY A 55 0.31 3.53 8.36
N ILE A 56 -0.33 3.70 7.20
CA ILE A 56 0.31 3.58 5.88
C ILE A 56 0.17 4.91 5.14
N GLN A 57 1.30 5.55 4.87
CA GLN A 57 1.32 6.80 4.10
C GLN A 57 0.97 6.52 2.63
N CYS A 58 -0.01 7.26 2.08
CA CYS A 58 -0.24 7.30 0.64
C CYS A 58 0.42 8.53 0.01
N TRP A 59 1.25 8.31 -0.98
CA TRP A 59 1.88 9.34 -1.81
C TRP A 59 1.13 9.45 -3.13
N THR A 60 0.59 10.62 -3.45
CA THR A 60 0.11 10.89 -4.81
C THR A 60 1.27 11.28 -5.70
N THR A 61 1.14 11.14 -7.03
CA THR A 61 2.18 11.58 -7.98
C THR A 61 2.52 13.05 -7.77
N THR A 62 1.53 13.90 -7.50
CA THR A 62 1.75 15.33 -7.21
C THR A 62 2.57 15.51 -5.94
N ARG A 63 2.25 14.78 -4.86
CA ARG A 63 3.01 14.85 -3.60
C ARG A 63 4.43 14.33 -3.76
N LEU A 64 4.65 13.24 -4.49
CA LEU A 64 6.00 12.73 -4.77
C LEU A 64 6.85 13.74 -5.52
N LYS A 65 6.32 14.36 -6.58
CA LYS A 65 7.03 15.39 -7.34
C LYS A 65 7.46 16.55 -6.43
N THR A 66 6.55 17.05 -5.60
CA THR A 66 6.87 18.09 -4.61
C THR A 66 7.92 17.63 -3.60
N HIS A 67 7.78 16.42 -3.05
CA HIS A 67 8.67 15.89 -2.02
C HIS A 67 10.10 15.67 -2.55
N LEU A 68 10.21 15.09 -3.74
CA LEU A 68 11.48 14.73 -4.36
C LEU A 68 12.08 15.86 -5.22
N ARG A 69 11.40 17.01 -5.29
CA ARG A 69 11.83 18.22 -6.00
C ARG A 69 12.02 18.01 -7.51
N PHE A 70 11.08 17.30 -8.12
CA PHE A 70 10.98 17.10 -9.58
C PHE A 70 9.82 17.89 -10.18
#